data_AF-A0A968TBD7-F1
#
_entry.id   AF-A0A968TBD7-F1
#
_cell.length_a   1.000
_cell.length_b   1.000
_cell.length_c   1.000
_cell.angle_alpha   90.00
_cell.angle_beta   90.00
_cell.angle_gamma   90.00
#
_symmetry.space_group_name_H-M   'P 1'
#
loop_
_entity.id
_entity.type
_entity.pdbx_description
1 polymer ?
#
loop_
_entity_poly.entity_id
_entity_poly.type
_entity_poly.pdbx_seq_one_letter_code
_entity_poly.pdbx_strand_id
1 'polypeptide(L)'
;MSDSKLPEAAAAPAPALAERSADFTIPEPSPQRRLASELPRSGLIGLAIALGVAGWALHLFWLLFASTLVTLLLSLQVVLPGIQRWLLRFLTPAERQTVWGLFGIVAALIGLGELLGFYAAVNQWLARIKWDEFGSWAEWVGAVGQIAIAVIAVYVAWQQYVISRDLTLRQNAITQQQTIDAYFQGISDLALSDEGLLEDWPQERAFAEGRTAAILSSVDAAGKAKILRFLSQSKLLTPLRRDGLLGRAILDGVGGYQEDRADGLRVIDLGVMLARADLAGTDLRWTDLSDAYMVGADLQRSDLVKANLSRAVLYEAKLADADLKGARLFYGPVETASPRSLTLPPDYQTGAHSGTVVEKADFSRVQRLSDEQRYYCCCWGGEQTRNTIPGGCEGIPNKLGR
;
A
#
# COMPACT_ATOMS: atom_id res chain seq x y z
N MET A 1 -50.63 -24.18 -52.75
CA MET A 1 -50.10 -25.34 -52.00
C MET A 1 -49.35 -24.76 -50.81
N SER A 2 -49.94 -24.90 -49.61
CA SER A 2 -49.44 -24.58 -48.25
C SER A 2 -48.83 -23.17 -48.03
N ASP A 3 -49.56 -22.19 -47.49
CA ASP A 3 -49.89 -21.97 -46.06
C ASP A 3 -48.72 -22.10 -45.08
N SER A 4 -48.23 -20.94 -44.59
CA SER A 4 -48.12 -20.64 -43.15
C SER A 4 -47.93 -19.13 -42.93
N LYS A 5 -49.03 -18.41 -42.69
CA LYS A 5 -49.03 -17.07 -42.08
C LYS A 5 -49.00 -17.23 -40.56
N LEU A 6 -48.03 -16.59 -39.88
CA LEU A 6 -48.08 -16.30 -38.45
C LEU A 6 -48.23 -14.77 -38.28
N PRO A 7 -49.15 -14.28 -37.43
CA PRO A 7 -49.49 -12.87 -37.36
C PRO A 7 -48.65 -12.08 -36.34
N GLU A 8 -48.56 -10.80 -36.68
CA GLU A 8 -47.92 -9.66 -36.02
C GLU A 8 -48.50 -9.39 -34.62
N ALA A 9 -47.67 -9.47 -33.58
CA ALA A 9 -48.07 -9.18 -32.20
C ALA A 9 -47.92 -7.68 -31.90
N ALA A 10 -49.07 -7.01 -31.79
CA ALA A 10 -49.20 -5.62 -31.38
C ALA A 10 -48.75 -5.41 -29.92
N ALA A 11 -47.97 -4.35 -29.71
CA ALA A 11 -47.51 -3.87 -28.41
C ALA A 11 -48.69 -3.31 -27.59
N ALA A 12 -48.91 -3.87 -26.39
CA ALA A 12 -49.84 -3.36 -25.39
C ALA A 12 -49.11 -2.42 -24.39
N PRO A 13 -49.79 -1.38 -23.85
CA PRO A 13 -49.17 -0.33 -23.06
C PRO A 13 -48.89 -0.75 -21.61
N ALA A 14 -47.84 -0.16 -21.03
CA ALA A 14 -47.41 -0.38 -19.66
C ALA A 14 -48.44 0.11 -18.61
N PRO A 15 -48.74 -0.66 -17.55
CA PRO A 15 -49.59 -0.20 -16.47
C PRO A 15 -48.81 0.63 -15.43
N ALA A 16 -49.48 1.68 -14.94
CA ALA A 16 -49.00 2.69 -14.02
C ALA A 16 -48.58 2.13 -12.64
N LEU A 17 -47.50 2.70 -12.11
CA LEU A 17 -47.02 2.52 -10.73
C LEU A 17 -48.02 3.18 -9.76
N ALA A 18 -48.82 2.37 -9.07
CA ALA A 18 -49.57 2.80 -7.90
C ALA A 18 -48.77 2.45 -6.64
N GLU A 19 -48.29 3.48 -5.95
CA GLU A 19 -47.73 3.41 -4.61
C GLU A 19 -48.71 2.73 -3.66
N ARG A 20 -48.33 1.58 -3.10
CA ARG A 20 -49.03 0.94 -1.99
C ARG A 20 -48.08 0.93 -0.80
N SER A 21 -48.28 1.89 0.10
CA SER A 21 -47.74 1.93 1.45
C SER A 21 -48.16 0.67 2.20
N ALA A 22 -47.24 -0.30 2.29
CA ALA A 22 -47.39 -1.44 3.17
C ALA A 22 -47.10 -0.98 4.60
N ASP A 23 -48.18 -0.73 5.33
CA ASP A 23 -48.25 -0.45 6.76
C ASP A 23 -47.65 -1.64 7.54
N PHE A 24 -46.37 -1.55 7.91
CA PHE A 24 -45.68 -2.55 8.71
C PHE A 24 -46.11 -2.37 10.17
N THR A 25 -47.28 -2.91 10.49
CA THR A 25 -47.76 -3.05 11.87
C THR A 25 -46.93 -4.12 12.58
N ILE A 26 -46.17 -3.69 13.59
CA ILE A 26 -45.45 -4.59 14.50
C ILE A 26 -46.52 -5.39 15.28
N PRO A 27 -46.53 -6.73 15.24
CA PRO A 27 -47.47 -7.49 16.05
C PRO A 27 -47.05 -7.40 17.52
N GLU A 28 -47.88 -6.78 18.34
CA GLU A 28 -47.77 -6.90 19.80
C GLU A 28 -47.92 -8.37 20.22
N PRO A 29 -47.06 -8.90 21.10
CA PRO A 29 -47.25 -10.22 21.65
C PRO A 29 -48.40 -10.21 22.66
N SER A 30 -49.44 -10.99 22.38
CA SER A 30 -50.57 -11.25 23.28
C SER A 30 -50.12 -11.73 24.67
N PRO A 31 -50.66 -11.18 25.78
CA PRO A 31 -50.32 -11.64 27.11
C PRO A 31 -51.32 -12.70 27.55
N GLN A 32 -51.01 -14.01 27.43
CA GLN A 32 -51.80 -15.02 28.16
C GLN A 32 -51.08 -16.37 28.35
N ARG A 33 -51.09 -16.79 29.63
CA ARG A 33 -50.67 -18.07 30.23
C ARG A 33 -49.20 -18.26 30.61
N ARG A 34 -48.79 -17.53 31.66
CA ARG A 34 -47.90 -18.09 32.70
C ARG A 34 -48.73 -19.00 33.59
N LEU A 35 -48.53 -20.32 33.51
CA LEU A 35 -48.76 -21.27 34.61
C LEU A 35 -48.23 -22.67 34.25
N ALA A 36 -46.92 -22.82 34.39
CA ALA A 36 -46.22 -24.05 34.79
C ALA A 36 -44.73 -23.69 34.85
N SER A 37 -44.26 -23.31 36.02
CA SER A 37 -42.83 -23.15 36.28
C SER A 37 -42.18 -24.53 36.33
N GLU A 38 -41.81 -25.08 35.18
CA GLU A 38 -40.76 -26.10 35.16
C GLU A 38 -39.46 -25.37 35.50
N LEU A 39 -38.93 -25.61 36.71
CA LEU A 39 -37.61 -25.12 37.10
C LEU A 39 -36.61 -25.53 35.99
N PRO A 40 -35.91 -24.58 35.35
CA PRO A 40 -34.90 -24.92 34.36
C PRO A 40 -33.88 -25.85 35.05
N ARG A 41 -33.47 -26.92 34.37
CA ARG A 41 -32.60 -27.97 34.96
C ARG A 41 -31.30 -27.41 35.59
N SER A 42 -30.84 -26.25 35.14
CA SER A 42 -29.75 -25.48 35.75
C SER A 42 -30.05 -24.99 37.17
N GLY A 43 -31.29 -24.61 37.47
CA GLY A 43 -31.74 -24.20 38.80
C GLY A 43 -31.77 -25.35 39.81
N LEU A 44 -32.09 -26.57 39.35
CA LEU A 44 -32.06 -27.78 40.20
C LEU A 44 -30.63 -28.18 40.57
N ILE A 45 -29.66 -28.02 39.67
CA ILE A 45 -28.22 -28.24 39.95
C ILE A 45 -27.74 -27.22 40.98
N GLY A 46 -28.11 -25.94 40.82
CA GLY A 46 -27.76 -24.88 41.78
C GLY A 46 -28.31 -25.16 43.18
N LEU A 47 -29.56 -25.63 43.29
CA LEU A 47 -30.17 -26.02 44.56
C LEU A 47 -29.45 -27.22 45.21
N ALA A 48 -29.09 -28.24 44.42
CA ALA A 48 -28.38 -29.41 44.92
C ALA A 48 -26.97 -29.05 45.44
N ILE A 49 -26.25 -28.17 44.75
CA ILE A 49 -24.94 -27.65 45.20
C ILE A 49 -25.10 -26.87 46.52
N ALA A 50 -26.11 -26.01 46.62
CA ALA A 50 -26.37 -25.24 47.83
C ALA A 50 -26.67 -26.13 49.04
N LEU A 51 -27.46 -27.20 48.85
CA LEU A 51 -27.72 -28.22 49.88
C LEU A 51 -26.45 -29.00 50.27
N GLY A 52 -25.53 -29.24 49.33
CA GLY A 52 -24.24 -29.86 49.62
C GLY A 52 -23.32 -28.96 50.44
N VAL A 53 -23.25 -27.67 50.10
CA VAL A 53 -22.49 -26.69 50.89
C VAL A 53 -23.07 -26.56 52.31
N ALA A 54 -24.41 -26.55 52.44
CA ALA A 54 -25.06 -26.57 53.75
C ALA A 54 -24.78 -27.86 54.54
N GLY A 55 -24.78 -29.03 53.87
CA GLY A 55 -24.45 -30.31 54.48
C GLY A 55 -23.00 -30.39 54.97
N TRP A 56 -22.07 -29.82 54.20
CA TRP A 56 -20.66 -29.69 54.61
C TRP A 56 -20.50 -28.76 55.82
N ALA A 57 -21.14 -27.59 55.79
CA ALA A 57 -21.07 -26.60 56.86
C ALA A 57 -21.68 -27.11 58.19
N LEU A 58 -22.71 -27.96 58.11
CA LEU A 58 -23.39 -28.54 59.28
C LEU A 58 -22.82 -29.91 59.70
N HIS A 59 -21.73 -30.38 59.07
CA HIS A 59 -21.13 -31.71 59.28
C HIS A 59 -22.11 -32.89 59.14
N LEU A 60 -23.17 -32.73 58.33
CA LEU A 60 -24.16 -33.77 58.06
C LEU A 60 -23.71 -34.64 56.86
N PHE A 61 -22.92 -35.68 57.14
CA PHE A 61 -22.32 -36.54 56.13
C PHE A 61 -23.32 -37.08 55.08
N TRP A 62 -24.48 -37.57 55.52
CA TRP A 62 -25.50 -38.13 54.61
C TRP A 62 -26.12 -37.08 53.68
N LEU A 63 -26.26 -35.84 54.15
CA LEU A 63 -26.78 -34.74 53.32
C LEU A 63 -25.74 -34.35 52.25
N LEU A 64 -24.47 -34.28 52.62
CA LEU A 64 -23.37 -34.00 51.69
C LEU A 64 -23.23 -35.10 50.63
N PHE A 65 -23.32 -36.36 51.04
CA PHE A 65 -23.25 -37.49 50.10
C PHE A 65 -24.43 -37.49 49.13
N ALA A 66 -25.66 -37.35 49.63
CA ALA A 66 -26.86 -37.35 48.79
C ALA A 66 -26.89 -36.17 47.81
N SER A 67 -26.54 -34.97 48.27
CA SER A 67 -26.49 -33.77 47.41
C SER A 67 -25.40 -33.85 46.36
N THR A 68 -24.22 -34.38 46.70
CA THR A 68 -23.12 -34.57 45.74
C THR A 68 -23.50 -35.59 44.67
N LEU A 69 -24.14 -36.70 45.06
CA LEU A 69 -24.61 -37.72 44.14
C LEU A 69 -25.69 -37.17 43.18
N VAL A 70 -26.65 -36.42 43.72
CA VAL A 70 -27.71 -35.76 42.92
C VAL A 70 -27.12 -34.71 41.99
N THR A 71 -26.14 -33.92 42.45
CA THR A 71 -25.44 -32.91 41.64
C THR A 71 -24.68 -33.58 40.49
N LEU A 72 -23.97 -34.66 40.77
CA LEU A 72 -23.22 -35.42 39.76
C LEU A 72 -24.17 -36.00 38.70
N LEU A 73 -25.27 -36.62 39.12
CA LEU A 73 -26.28 -37.18 38.21
C LEU A 73 -26.91 -36.11 37.31
N LEU A 74 -27.34 -34.99 37.88
CA LEU A 74 -27.97 -33.91 37.12
C LEU A 74 -26.98 -33.22 36.18
N SER A 75 -25.73 -33.00 36.62
CA SER A 75 -24.68 -32.43 35.78
C SER A 75 -24.34 -33.35 34.61
N LEU A 76 -24.23 -34.66 34.86
CA LEU A 76 -23.97 -35.64 33.82
C LEU A 76 -25.10 -35.67 32.79
N GLN A 77 -26.37 -35.64 33.22
CA GLN A 77 -27.52 -35.60 32.29
C GLN A 77 -27.57 -34.37 31.39
N VAL A 78 -26.99 -33.24 31.82
CA VAL A 78 -26.92 -32.01 31.01
C VAL A 78 -25.74 -32.05 30.04
N VAL A 79 -24.58 -32.52 30.52
CA VAL A 79 -23.32 -32.50 29.74
C VAL A 79 -23.28 -33.62 28.70
N LEU A 80 -23.76 -34.83 29.04
CA LEU A 80 -23.69 -36.01 28.19
C LEU A 80 -24.33 -35.83 26.79
N PRO A 81 -25.56 -35.29 26.65
CA PRO A 81 -26.15 -35.06 25.33
C PRO A 81 -25.45 -33.92 24.55
N GLY A 82 -24.75 -33.02 25.23
CA GLY A 82 -23.90 -32.00 24.59
C GLY A 82 -22.63 -32.62 23.99
N ILE A 83 -21.93 -33.42 24.80
CA ILE A 83 -20.75 -34.17 24.36
C ILE A 83 -21.12 -35.14 23.24
N GLN A 84 -22.23 -35.87 23.36
CA GLN A 84 -22.69 -36.79 22.33
C GLN A 84 -22.95 -36.08 21.00
N ARG A 85 -23.60 -34.91 21.01
CA ARG A 85 -23.82 -34.11 19.79
C ARG A 85 -22.52 -33.57 19.20
N TRP A 86 -21.57 -33.16 20.03
CA TRP A 86 -20.25 -32.72 19.58
C TRP A 86 -19.47 -33.88 18.93
N LEU A 87 -19.49 -35.07 19.56
CA LEU A 87 -18.86 -36.29 19.05
C LEU A 87 -19.49 -36.73 17.71
N LEU A 88 -20.81 -36.64 17.59
CA LEU A 88 -21.57 -36.98 16.37
C LEU A 88 -21.30 -36.01 15.21
N ARG A 89 -20.87 -34.77 15.49
CA ARG A 89 -20.57 -33.76 14.48
C ARG A 89 -19.15 -33.90 13.91
N PHE A 90 -18.21 -34.41 14.71
CA PHE A 90 -16.80 -34.50 14.33
C PHE A 90 -16.37 -35.91 13.86
N LEU A 91 -17.04 -36.99 14.26
CA LEU A 91 -16.65 -38.36 13.88
C LEU A 91 -17.72 -39.06 13.01
N THR A 92 -17.27 -39.67 11.90
CA THR A 92 -18.11 -40.50 11.03
C THR A 92 -18.50 -41.83 11.70
N PRO A 93 -19.53 -42.56 11.21
CA PRO A 93 -19.97 -43.83 11.80
C PRO A 93 -18.87 -44.90 11.92
N ALA A 94 -17.94 -44.95 10.96
CA ALA A 94 -16.81 -45.89 10.97
C ALA A 94 -15.75 -45.50 12.01
N GLU A 95 -15.43 -44.22 12.15
CA GLU A 95 -14.45 -43.70 13.12
C GLU A 95 -14.90 -43.87 14.58
N ARG A 96 -16.22 -43.87 14.82
CA ARG A 96 -16.75 -44.14 16.17
C ARG A 96 -16.50 -45.58 16.61
N GLN A 97 -16.58 -46.55 15.69
CA GLN A 97 -16.34 -47.96 16.00
C GLN A 97 -14.86 -48.25 16.27
N THR A 98 -13.95 -47.60 15.54
CA THR A 98 -12.51 -47.72 15.80
C THR A 98 -12.10 -47.12 17.15
N VAL A 99 -12.70 -46.00 17.57
CA VAL A 99 -12.45 -45.43 18.90
C VAL A 99 -12.90 -46.39 20.01
N TRP A 100 -14.11 -46.96 19.92
CA TRP A 100 -14.58 -47.95 20.89
C TRP A 100 -13.76 -49.24 20.87
N GLY A 101 -13.33 -49.69 19.69
CA GLY A 101 -12.40 -50.82 19.55
C GLY A 101 -11.06 -50.56 20.22
N LEU A 102 -10.50 -49.35 20.08
CA LEU A 102 -9.26 -48.94 20.73
C LEU A 102 -9.40 -48.96 22.26
N PHE A 103 -10.48 -48.41 22.80
CA PHE A 103 -10.77 -48.47 24.24
C PHE A 103 -10.90 -49.91 24.73
N GLY A 104 -11.55 -50.78 23.96
CA GLY A 104 -11.65 -52.21 24.26
C GLY A 104 -10.29 -52.92 24.29
N ILE A 105 -9.42 -52.63 23.32
CA ILE A 105 -8.05 -53.17 23.27
C ILE A 105 -7.24 -52.70 24.49
N VAL A 106 -7.32 -51.42 24.82
CA VAL A 106 -6.61 -50.86 25.99
C VAL A 106 -7.11 -51.50 27.28
N ALA A 107 -8.43 -51.61 27.46
CA ALA A 107 -9.00 -52.26 28.64
C ALA A 107 -8.61 -53.75 28.73
N ALA A 108 -8.59 -54.46 27.60
CA ALA A 108 -8.16 -55.85 27.55
C ALA A 108 -6.67 -56.01 27.87
N LEU A 109 -5.80 -55.13 27.35
CA LEU A 109 -4.36 -55.13 27.65
C LEU A 109 -4.07 -54.83 29.12
N ILE A 110 -4.81 -53.88 29.71
CA ILE A 110 -4.69 -53.57 31.14
C ILE A 110 -5.14 -54.79 31.97
N GLY A 111 -6.32 -55.34 31.68
CA GLY A 111 -6.82 -56.53 32.39
C GLY A 111 -5.92 -57.75 32.24
N LEU A 112 -5.36 -57.99 31.06
CA LEU A 112 -4.43 -59.08 30.80
C LEU A 112 -3.07 -58.87 31.49
N GLY A 113 -2.58 -57.64 31.53
CA GLY A 113 -1.37 -57.27 32.26
C GLY A 113 -1.50 -57.46 33.77
N GLU A 114 -2.70 -57.24 34.32
CA GLU A 114 -3.00 -57.46 35.73
C GLU A 114 -3.14 -58.95 36.06
N LEU A 115 -3.76 -59.74 35.17
CA LEU A 115 -3.88 -61.19 35.31
C LEU A 115 -2.53 -61.92 35.21
N LEU A 116 -1.63 -61.44 34.35
CA LEU A 116 -0.29 -62.02 34.14
C LEU A 116 0.74 -61.51 35.16
N GLY A 117 0.35 -60.66 36.11
CA GLY A 117 1.25 -60.09 37.12
C GLY A 117 2.34 -59.20 36.52
N PHE A 118 2.17 -58.73 35.29
CA PHE A 118 3.14 -57.91 34.57
C PHE A 118 3.44 -56.61 35.32
N TYR A 119 2.42 -55.98 35.91
CA TYR A 119 2.60 -54.77 36.71
C TYR A 119 3.46 -54.99 37.96
N ALA A 120 3.36 -56.15 38.61
CA ALA A 120 4.20 -56.48 39.76
C ALA A 120 5.66 -56.74 39.34
N ALA A 121 5.88 -57.43 38.21
CA ALA A 121 7.21 -57.66 37.64
C ALA A 121 7.88 -56.35 37.18
N VAL A 122 7.11 -55.46 36.54
CA VAL A 122 7.56 -54.13 36.12
C VAL A 122 7.91 -53.28 37.34
N ASN A 123 7.07 -53.25 38.38
CA ASN A 123 7.38 -52.50 39.61
C ASN A 123 8.65 -53.02 40.32
N GLN A 124 8.85 -54.34 40.39
CA GLN A 124 10.07 -54.90 40.97
C GLN A 124 11.31 -54.62 40.10
N TRP A 125 11.17 -54.62 38.78
CA TRP A 125 12.24 -54.23 37.87
C TRP A 125 12.57 -52.74 38.01
N LEU A 126 11.56 -51.85 38.07
CA LEU A 126 11.74 -50.42 38.32
C LEU A 126 12.39 -50.14 39.69
N ALA A 127 12.07 -50.92 40.71
CA ALA A 127 12.67 -50.79 42.05
C ALA A 127 14.15 -51.20 42.10
N ARG A 128 14.65 -51.98 41.12
CA ARG A 128 16.07 -52.33 40.98
C ARG A 128 16.88 -51.27 40.23
N ILE A 129 16.21 -50.32 39.58
CA ILE A 129 16.87 -49.18 38.94
C ILE A 129 17.34 -48.24 40.05
N LYS A 130 18.66 -48.01 40.13
CA LYS A 130 19.24 -47.05 41.06
C LYS A 130 18.97 -45.63 40.56
N TRP A 131 17.83 -45.08 40.95
CA TRP A 131 17.40 -43.72 40.61
C TRP A 131 18.40 -42.64 41.03
N ASP A 132 19.27 -42.94 41.99
CA ASP A 132 20.29 -42.04 42.53
C ASP A 132 21.38 -41.66 41.51
N GLU A 133 21.76 -42.57 40.60
CA GLU A 133 22.76 -42.31 39.54
C GLU A 133 22.15 -41.56 38.34
N PHE A 134 20.83 -41.69 38.15
CA PHE A 134 20.06 -41.02 37.09
C PHE A 134 19.99 -39.49 37.28
N GLY A 135 20.18 -39.00 38.51
CA GLY A 135 20.19 -37.58 38.83
C GLY A 135 21.25 -36.78 38.06
N SER A 136 22.44 -37.35 37.84
CA SER A 136 23.54 -36.71 37.09
C SER A 136 23.22 -36.55 35.59
N TRP A 137 22.50 -37.52 35.01
CA TRP A 137 22.03 -37.44 33.62
C TRP A 137 20.90 -36.41 33.46
N ALA A 138 20.05 -36.26 34.47
CA ALA A 138 19.00 -35.26 34.48
C ALA A 138 19.56 -33.82 34.45
N GLU A 139 20.68 -33.56 35.14
CA GLU A 139 21.38 -32.26 35.08
C GLU A 139 21.95 -31.98 33.69
N TRP A 140 22.58 -32.96 33.06
CA TRP A 140 23.13 -32.81 31.70
C TRP A 140 22.03 -32.60 30.65
N VAL A 141 20.95 -33.38 30.70
CA VAL A 141 19.78 -33.20 29.83
C VAL A 141 19.14 -31.82 30.06
N GLY A 142 19.08 -31.35 31.31
CA GLY A 142 18.61 -30.01 31.66
C GLY A 142 19.48 -28.91 31.07
N ALA A 143 20.81 -29.03 31.17
CA ALA A 143 21.76 -28.07 30.60
C ALA A 143 21.68 -28.02 29.06
N VAL A 144 21.59 -29.18 28.39
CA VAL A 144 21.39 -29.26 26.94
C VAL A 144 20.06 -28.63 26.54
N GLY A 145 18.99 -28.88 27.31
CA GLY A 145 17.68 -28.26 27.11
C GLY A 145 17.74 -26.73 27.24
N GLN A 146 18.44 -26.21 28.25
CA GLN A 146 18.62 -24.77 28.44
C GLN A 146 19.41 -24.13 27.29
N ILE A 147 20.47 -24.78 26.82
CA ILE A 147 21.24 -24.32 25.66
C ILE A 147 20.35 -24.32 24.41
N ALA A 148 19.57 -25.38 24.18
CA ALA A 148 18.65 -25.44 23.05
C ALA A 148 17.58 -24.32 23.11
N ILE A 149 17.00 -24.07 24.29
CA ILE A 149 16.05 -22.97 24.50
C ILE A 149 16.71 -21.61 24.23
N ALA A 150 17.93 -21.40 24.72
CA ALA A 150 18.67 -20.16 24.49
C ALA A 150 18.96 -19.94 22.99
N VAL A 151 19.37 -20.99 22.27
CA VAL A 151 19.60 -20.94 20.82
C VAL A 151 18.30 -20.62 20.07
N ILE A 152 17.19 -21.26 20.43
CA ILE A 152 15.87 -20.97 19.84
C ILE A 152 15.46 -19.52 20.14
N ALA A 153 15.67 -19.04 21.36
CA ALA A 153 15.34 -17.67 21.75
C ALA A 153 16.13 -16.64 20.93
N VAL A 154 17.43 -16.85 20.73
CA VAL A 154 18.26 -16.01 19.86
C VAL A 154 17.79 -16.06 18.41
N TYR A 155 17.46 -17.25 17.89
CA TYR A 155 16.94 -17.41 16.54
C TYR A 155 15.60 -16.67 16.35
N VAL A 156 14.67 -16.82 17.29
CA VAL A 156 13.38 -16.13 17.26
C VAL A 156 13.57 -14.62 17.34
N ALA A 157 14.45 -14.13 18.22
CA ALA A 157 14.76 -12.71 18.32
C ALA A 157 15.35 -12.15 17.01
N TRP A 158 16.25 -12.91 16.36
CA TRP A 158 16.79 -12.54 15.05
C TRP A 158 15.68 -12.48 13.98
N GLN A 159 14.82 -13.50 13.91
CA GLN A 159 13.69 -13.53 12.98
C GLN A 159 12.74 -12.34 13.22
N GLN A 160 12.42 -12.04 14.47
CA GLN A 160 11.58 -10.89 14.84
C GLN A 160 12.23 -9.57 14.43
N TYR A 161 13.53 -9.40 14.63
CA TYR A 161 14.25 -8.20 14.19
C TYR A 161 14.18 -8.02 12.67
N VAL A 162 14.43 -9.08 11.91
CA VAL A 162 14.36 -9.05 10.44
C VAL A 162 12.94 -8.67 9.99
N ILE A 163 11.91 -9.32 10.55
CA ILE A 163 10.50 -9.03 10.24
C ILE A 163 10.15 -7.58 10.59
N SER A 164 10.56 -7.08 11.76
CA SER A 164 10.26 -5.71 12.18
C SER A 164 10.89 -4.66 11.26
N ARG A 165 12.15 -4.87 10.86
CA ARG A 165 12.84 -3.95 9.94
C ARG A 165 12.15 -3.90 8.59
N ASP A 166 11.76 -5.06 8.05
CA ASP A 166 11.06 -5.14 6.78
C ASP A 166 9.67 -4.50 6.86
N LEU A 167 8.98 -4.63 7.99
CA LEU A 167 7.71 -3.95 8.23
C LEU A 167 7.87 -2.43 8.27
N THR A 168 8.93 -1.91 8.93
CA THR A 168 9.23 -0.46 8.95
C THR A 168 9.53 0.08 7.56
N LEU A 169 10.30 -0.64 6.74
CA LEU A 169 10.59 -0.21 5.36
C LEU A 169 9.32 -0.19 4.50
N ARG A 170 8.47 -1.22 4.61
CA ARG A 170 7.17 -1.26 3.93
C ARG A 170 6.26 -0.13 4.40
N GLN A 171 6.23 0.16 5.70
CA GLN A 171 5.42 1.24 6.25
C GLN A 171 5.87 2.61 5.73
N ASN A 172 7.18 2.87 5.67
CA ASN A 172 7.71 4.12 5.12
C ASN A 172 7.30 4.29 3.64
N ALA A 173 7.41 3.23 2.84
CA ALA A 173 6.98 3.25 1.44
C ALA A 173 5.47 3.48 1.31
N ILE A 174 4.65 2.84 2.15
CA ILE A 174 3.19 3.02 2.16
C ILE A 174 2.82 4.46 2.54
N THR A 175 3.42 5.00 3.61
CA THR A 175 3.18 6.37 4.07
C THR A 175 3.57 7.39 3.00
N GLN A 176 4.68 7.17 2.29
CA GLN A 176 5.06 8.01 1.17
C GLN A 176 4.02 7.95 0.04
N GLN A 177 3.55 6.75 -0.32
CA GLN A 177 2.53 6.57 -1.35
C GLN A 177 1.23 7.31 -1.01
N GLN A 178 0.75 7.17 0.23
CA GLN A 178 -0.43 7.88 0.73
C GLN A 178 -0.25 9.40 0.69
N THR A 179 0.95 9.89 1.02
CA THR A 179 1.27 11.32 0.97
C THR A 179 1.23 11.84 -0.46
N ILE A 180 1.78 11.09 -1.42
CA ILE A 180 1.75 11.43 -2.84
C ILE A 180 0.30 11.39 -3.37
N ASP A 181 -0.48 10.38 -3.01
CA ASP A 181 -1.86 10.26 -3.48
C ASP A 181 -2.75 11.38 -2.90
N ALA A 182 -2.55 11.76 -1.63
CA ALA A 182 -3.21 12.91 -1.02
C ALA A 182 -2.78 14.24 -1.68
N TYR A 183 -1.52 14.35 -2.10
CA TYR A 183 -1.05 15.47 -2.90
C TYR A 183 -1.75 15.51 -4.27
N PHE A 184 -1.84 14.38 -4.98
CA PHE A 184 -2.52 14.33 -6.28
C PHE A 184 -3.98 14.74 -6.19
N GLN A 185 -4.71 14.20 -5.22
CA GLN A 185 -6.09 14.61 -4.97
C GLN A 185 -6.17 16.12 -4.71
N GLY A 186 -5.33 16.64 -3.83
CA GLY A 186 -5.36 18.05 -3.51
C GLY A 186 -4.91 19.00 -4.62
N ILE A 187 -4.09 18.55 -5.58
CA ILE A 187 -3.78 19.32 -6.79
C ILE A 187 -4.93 19.23 -7.79
N SER A 188 -5.55 18.06 -7.94
CA SER A 188 -6.74 17.89 -8.76
C SER A 188 -7.88 18.79 -8.28
N ASP A 189 -8.13 18.85 -6.97
CA ASP A 189 -9.17 19.70 -6.38
C ASP A 189 -8.89 21.21 -6.55
N LEU A 190 -7.60 21.60 -6.67
CA LEU A 190 -7.19 22.99 -6.89
C LEU A 190 -7.12 23.38 -8.37
N ALA A 191 -7.04 22.40 -9.28
CA ALA A 191 -6.80 22.64 -10.69
C ALA A 191 -8.00 22.28 -11.55
N LEU A 192 -9.04 21.62 -11.01
CA LEU A 192 -10.20 21.15 -11.75
C LEU A 192 -11.49 21.74 -11.19
N SER A 193 -12.42 22.07 -12.08
CA SER A 193 -13.80 22.41 -11.75
C SER A 193 -14.62 21.17 -11.35
N ASP A 194 -15.84 21.41 -10.86
CA ASP A 194 -16.83 20.35 -10.61
C ASP A 194 -17.16 19.52 -11.87
N GLU A 195 -17.00 20.11 -13.06
CA GLU A 195 -17.16 19.45 -14.36
C GLU A 195 -15.89 18.74 -14.86
N GLY A 196 -14.79 18.77 -14.10
CA GLY A 196 -13.51 18.16 -14.46
C GLY A 196 -12.74 18.91 -15.54
N LEU A 197 -13.07 20.18 -15.77
CA LEU A 197 -12.30 21.07 -16.65
C LEU A 197 -11.19 21.73 -15.84
N LEU A 198 -10.07 22.07 -16.48
CA LEU A 198 -9.02 22.82 -15.79
C LEU A 198 -9.56 24.20 -15.39
N GLU A 199 -9.47 24.52 -14.10
CA GLU A 199 -9.69 25.86 -13.55
C GLU A 199 -8.36 26.43 -13.08
N ASP A 200 -8.13 27.71 -13.37
CA ASP A 200 -6.88 28.38 -13.05
C ASP A 200 -7.16 29.72 -12.38
N TRP A 201 -7.04 29.71 -11.05
CA TRP A 201 -7.09 30.89 -10.20
C TRP A 201 -5.69 31.24 -9.68
N PRO A 202 -5.26 32.51 -9.69
CA PRO A 202 -3.91 32.87 -9.23
C PRO A 202 -3.60 32.44 -7.79
N GLN A 203 -4.59 32.51 -6.89
CA GLN A 203 -4.43 32.06 -5.50
C GLN A 203 -4.25 30.54 -5.43
N GLU A 204 -5.06 29.78 -6.15
CA GLU A 204 -4.99 28.31 -6.19
C GLU A 204 -3.70 27.83 -6.84
N ARG A 205 -3.19 28.52 -7.86
CA ARG A 205 -1.84 28.29 -8.39
C ARG A 205 -0.76 28.51 -7.35
N ALA A 206 -0.80 29.63 -6.63
CA ALA A 206 0.17 29.88 -5.57
C ALA A 206 0.12 28.79 -4.47
N PHE A 207 -1.09 28.30 -4.13
CA PHE A 207 -1.25 27.16 -3.23
C PHE A 207 -0.72 25.86 -3.84
N ALA A 208 -1.00 25.59 -5.11
CA ALA A 208 -0.53 24.41 -5.83
C ALA A 208 1.00 24.39 -5.93
N GLU A 209 1.63 25.53 -6.23
CA GLU A 209 3.09 25.71 -6.26
C GLU A 209 3.69 25.48 -4.87
N GLY A 210 3.12 26.09 -3.82
CA GLY A 210 3.57 25.88 -2.44
C GLY A 210 3.47 24.43 -1.99
N ARG A 211 2.34 23.76 -2.29
CA ARG A 211 2.16 22.33 -2.01
C ARG A 211 3.14 21.47 -2.79
N THR A 212 3.39 21.81 -4.06
CA THR A 212 4.33 21.10 -4.94
C THR A 212 5.76 21.20 -4.41
N ALA A 213 6.20 22.40 -4.00
CA ALA A 213 7.50 22.59 -3.38
C ALA A 213 7.65 21.77 -2.09
N ALA A 214 6.63 21.79 -1.22
CA ALA A 214 6.63 21.05 0.03
C ALA A 214 6.72 19.53 -0.19
N ILE A 215 5.91 18.97 -1.11
CA ILE A 215 5.94 17.53 -1.38
C ILE A 215 7.26 17.12 -2.05
N LEU A 216 7.77 17.88 -3.02
CA LEU A 216 9.01 17.54 -3.72
C LEU A 216 10.21 17.51 -2.76
N SER A 217 10.22 18.35 -1.73
CA SER A 217 11.29 18.35 -0.72
C SER A 217 11.23 17.18 0.28
N SER A 218 10.06 16.54 0.43
CA SER A 218 9.85 15.48 1.44
C SER A 218 9.86 14.06 0.87
N VAL A 219 9.89 13.90 -0.45
CA VAL A 219 9.89 12.59 -1.12
C VAL A 219 11.25 12.25 -1.72
N ASP A 220 11.51 10.96 -1.88
CA ASP A 220 12.71 10.44 -2.55
C ASP A 220 12.70 10.69 -4.07
N ALA A 221 13.78 10.31 -4.76
CA ALA A 221 13.92 10.51 -6.20
C ALA A 221 12.77 9.88 -7.01
N ALA A 222 12.36 8.66 -6.65
CA ALA A 222 11.25 7.96 -7.32
C ALA A 222 9.91 8.69 -7.13
N GLY A 223 9.63 9.18 -5.91
CA GLY A 223 8.47 9.99 -5.62
C GLY A 223 8.44 11.30 -6.40
N LYS A 224 9.57 12.03 -6.47
CA LYS A 224 9.68 13.26 -7.28
C LYS A 224 9.36 12.99 -8.75
N ALA A 225 9.91 11.92 -9.32
CA ALA A 225 9.65 11.56 -10.71
C ALA A 225 8.18 11.21 -10.97
N LYS A 226 7.52 10.49 -10.05
CA LYS A 226 6.08 10.20 -10.13
C LYS A 226 5.26 11.49 -10.13
N ILE A 227 5.61 12.45 -9.28
CA ILE A 227 4.96 13.76 -9.19
C ILE A 227 5.16 14.56 -10.48
N LEU A 228 6.40 14.72 -10.93
CA LEU A 228 6.72 15.47 -12.15
C LEU A 228 5.99 14.91 -13.38
N ARG A 229 5.93 13.58 -13.50
CA ARG A 229 5.17 12.91 -14.56
C ARG A 229 3.68 13.17 -14.48
N PHE A 230 3.09 13.07 -13.30
CA PHE A 230 1.68 13.39 -13.10
C PHE A 230 1.38 14.83 -13.52
N LEU A 231 2.15 15.80 -13.01
CA LEU A 231 1.97 17.22 -13.34
C LEU A 231 2.13 17.49 -14.85
N SER A 232 3.08 16.83 -15.50
CA SER A 232 3.28 16.94 -16.94
C SER A 232 2.14 16.31 -17.76
N GLN A 233 1.68 15.12 -17.39
CA GLN A 233 0.62 14.39 -18.10
C GLN A 233 -0.72 15.11 -17.98
N SER A 234 -0.99 15.69 -16.80
CA SER A 234 -2.15 16.53 -16.53
C SER A 234 -2.03 17.94 -17.12
N LYS A 235 -0.97 18.22 -17.90
CA LYS A 235 -0.71 19.53 -18.54
C LYS A 235 -0.57 20.72 -17.58
N LEU A 236 -0.33 20.44 -16.30
CA LEU A 236 -0.16 21.48 -15.27
C LEU A 236 1.20 22.18 -15.36
N LEU A 237 2.20 21.48 -15.91
CA LEU A 237 3.51 22.08 -16.20
C LEU A 237 3.55 22.77 -17.55
N THR A 238 2.68 22.45 -18.50
CA THR A 238 2.75 23.00 -19.85
C THR A 238 2.14 24.40 -19.89
N PRO A 239 2.71 25.39 -20.62
CA PRO A 239 2.06 26.68 -20.81
C PRO A 239 0.73 26.50 -21.55
N LEU A 240 -0.38 26.90 -20.93
CA LEU A 240 -1.71 26.82 -21.51
C LEU A 240 -2.23 28.22 -21.83
N ARG A 241 -2.84 28.37 -23.00
CA ARG A 241 -3.58 29.59 -23.35
C ARG A 241 -4.94 29.54 -22.65
N ARG A 242 -5.29 30.60 -21.95
CA ARG A 242 -6.60 30.72 -21.31
C ARG A 242 -7.67 31.02 -22.34
N ASP A 243 -8.75 30.25 -22.34
CA ASP A 243 -9.99 30.65 -22.99
C ASP A 243 -10.78 31.60 -22.06
N GLY A 244 -11.89 32.15 -22.54
CA GLY A 244 -12.74 33.04 -21.73
C GLY A 244 -13.49 32.35 -20.57
N LEU A 245 -13.35 31.02 -20.42
CA LEU A 245 -13.96 30.24 -19.34
C LEU A 245 -13.01 30.10 -18.14
N LEU A 246 -11.69 30.22 -18.36
CA LEU A 246 -10.61 30.19 -17.36
C LEU A 246 -10.49 31.49 -16.52
N GLY A 247 -11.62 32.01 -16.00
CA GLY A 247 -11.59 32.92 -14.83
C GLY A 247 -12.61 34.07 -14.82
N ARG A 248 -13.10 34.38 -13.60
CA ARG A 248 -13.71 35.68 -13.26
C ARG A 248 -12.60 36.71 -13.01
N ALA A 249 -12.93 38.01 -13.11
CA ALA A 249 -11.97 39.09 -12.88
C ALA A 249 -11.32 39.05 -11.49
N ILE A 250 -9.99 39.26 -11.43
CA ILE A 250 -9.22 39.44 -10.21
C ILE A 250 -9.39 40.90 -9.78
N LEU A 251 -9.74 41.12 -8.52
CA LEU A 251 -9.92 42.45 -7.90
C LEU A 251 -8.81 42.73 -6.86
N ASP A 252 -7.55 42.48 -7.21
CA ASP A 252 -6.39 42.74 -6.35
C ASP A 252 -5.70 44.09 -6.63
N GLY A 253 -6.18 44.84 -7.64
CA GLY A 253 -5.64 46.15 -8.00
C GLY A 253 -4.35 46.12 -8.82
N VAL A 254 -3.86 44.94 -9.22
CA VAL A 254 -2.63 44.77 -10.03
C VAL A 254 -2.97 44.29 -11.45
N GLY A 255 -4.21 44.57 -11.90
CA GLY A 255 -4.87 43.98 -13.07
C GLY A 255 -3.95 43.68 -14.27
N GLY A 256 -3.89 42.40 -14.64
CA GLY A 256 -3.04 41.91 -15.73
C GLY A 256 -3.58 40.71 -16.51
N TYR A 257 -4.90 40.42 -16.53
CA TYR A 257 -5.47 39.32 -17.36
C TYR A 257 -5.22 39.45 -18.88
N GLN A 258 -4.69 40.60 -19.32
CA GLN A 258 -4.40 40.87 -20.72
C GLN A 258 -2.98 40.45 -21.13
N GLU A 259 -2.03 40.31 -20.20
CA GLU A 259 -0.63 39.95 -20.52
C GLU A 259 -0.42 38.43 -20.69
N ASP A 260 -1.20 37.59 -20.00
CA ASP A 260 -1.07 36.12 -20.03
C ASP A 260 -1.51 35.44 -21.35
N ARG A 261 -1.96 36.20 -22.37
CA ARG A 261 -2.67 35.65 -23.54
C ARG A 261 -1.81 35.23 -24.72
N ALA A 262 -0.62 35.81 -24.89
CA ALA A 262 0.19 35.55 -26.09
C ALA A 262 0.93 34.19 -26.01
N ASP A 263 1.56 33.92 -24.87
CA ASP A 263 2.50 32.81 -24.70
C ASP A 263 2.00 31.69 -23.77
N GLY A 264 0.85 31.90 -23.12
CA GLY A 264 0.25 30.94 -22.16
C GLY A 264 0.95 30.95 -20.80
N LEU A 265 0.23 30.52 -19.76
CA LEU A 265 0.74 30.46 -18.39
C LEU A 265 0.74 29.02 -17.90
N ARG A 266 1.72 28.66 -17.08
CA ARG A 266 1.76 27.34 -16.42
C ARG A 266 0.88 27.39 -15.19
N VAL A 267 0.16 26.29 -14.93
CA VAL A 267 -0.62 26.17 -13.69
C VAL A 267 0.32 26.05 -12.49
N ILE A 268 1.41 25.29 -12.65
CA ILE A 268 2.48 25.17 -11.65
C ILE A 268 3.81 25.55 -12.31
N ASP A 269 4.41 26.63 -11.84
CA ASP A 269 5.81 26.94 -12.14
C ASP A 269 6.73 26.17 -11.18
N LEU A 270 7.59 25.31 -11.73
CA LEU A 270 8.58 24.57 -10.94
C LEU A 270 9.67 25.49 -10.37
N GLY A 271 9.91 26.67 -10.96
CA GLY A 271 10.93 27.61 -10.51
C GLY A 271 12.24 26.92 -10.14
N VAL A 272 12.72 27.17 -8.92
CA VAL A 272 13.94 26.57 -8.34
C VAL A 272 13.72 25.28 -7.55
N MET A 273 12.51 24.69 -7.59
CA MET A 273 12.16 23.50 -6.79
C MET A 273 13.04 22.28 -7.13
N LEU A 274 13.63 22.24 -8.33
CA LEU A 274 14.51 21.16 -8.78
C LEU A 274 16.00 21.49 -8.69
N ALA A 275 16.38 22.63 -8.12
CA ALA A 275 17.78 22.96 -7.90
C ALA A 275 18.42 21.95 -6.94
N ARG A 276 19.52 21.33 -7.36
CA ARG A 276 20.23 20.26 -6.64
C ARG A 276 19.34 19.07 -6.24
N ALA A 277 18.22 18.88 -6.93
CA ALA A 277 17.34 17.76 -6.66
C ALA A 277 18.01 16.43 -7.09
N ASP A 278 17.90 15.42 -6.23
CA ASP A 278 18.20 14.04 -6.60
C ASP A 278 17.04 13.45 -7.43
N LEU A 279 17.33 13.16 -8.69
CA LEU A 279 16.48 12.50 -9.69
C LEU A 279 17.25 11.32 -10.34
N ALA A 280 18.29 10.81 -9.69
CA ALA A 280 19.15 9.76 -10.24
C ALA A 280 18.37 8.44 -10.40
N GLY A 281 18.58 7.76 -11.52
CA GLY A 281 17.95 6.46 -11.83
C GLY A 281 16.43 6.51 -12.01
N THR A 282 15.85 7.70 -12.16
CA THR A 282 14.39 7.87 -12.24
C THR A 282 13.84 7.77 -13.67
N ASP A 283 12.57 7.41 -13.80
CA ASP A 283 11.84 7.44 -15.06
C ASP A 283 11.16 8.81 -15.23
N LEU A 284 11.71 9.65 -16.11
CA LEU A 284 11.20 10.98 -16.46
C LEU A 284 10.75 11.06 -17.92
N ARG A 285 10.46 9.91 -18.55
CA ARG A 285 10.04 9.85 -19.94
C ARG A 285 8.79 10.68 -20.20
N TRP A 286 8.78 11.39 -21.33
CA TRP A 286 7.66 12.23 -21.77
C TRP A 286 7.30 13.37 -20.82
N THR A 287 8.13 13.65 -19.82
CA THR A 287 7.89 14.70 -18.83
C THR A 287 8.25 16.06 -19.41
N ASP A 288 7.37 17.04 -19.20
CA ASP A 288 7.60 18.43 -19.52
C ASP A 288 8.36 19.11 -18.38
N LEU A 289 9.67 19.26 -18.56
CA LEU A 289 10.60 19.95 -17.67
C LEU A 289 11.07 21.27 -18.30
N SER A 290 10.30 21.80 -19.27
CA SER A 290 10.66 23.05 -19.91
C SER A 290 10.64 24.21 -18.90
N ASP A 291 11.55 25.16 -19.08
CA ASP A 291 11.79 26.29 -18.17
C ASP A 291 12.17 25.94 -16.71
N ALA A 292 12.31 24.66 -16.35
CA ALA A 292 12.67 24.26 -14.99
C ALA A 292 14.12 24.64 -14.64
N TYR A 293 14.34 25.13 -13.41
CA TYR A 293 15.69 25.38 -12.90
C TYR A 293 16.21 24.14 -12.18
N MET A 294 17.11 23.42 -12.85
CA MET A 294 17.73 22.17 -12.40
C MET A 294 19.24 22.37 -12.15
N VAL A 295 19.60 23.53 -11.62
CA VAL A 295 20.99 23.89 -11.32
C VAL A 295 21.59 22.87 -10.35
N GLY A 296 22.63 22.17 -10.76
CA GLY A 296 23.28 21.13 -9.96
C GLY A 296 22.43 19.88 -9.69
N ALA A 297 21.32 19.68 -10.41
CA ALA A 297 20.47 18.50 -10.22
C ALA A 297 21.21 17.21 -10.60
N ASP A 298 20.91 16.13 -9.86
CA ASP A 298 21.44 14.80 -10.17
C ASP A 298 20.44 14.04 -11.04
N LEU A 299 20.76 13.89 -12.33
CA LEU A 299 19.98 13.17 -13.33
C LEU A 299 20.73 11.92 -13.81
N GLN A 300 21.73 11.44 -13.05
CA GLN A 300 22.53 10.29 -13.47
C GLN A 300 21.65 9.06 -13.69
N ARG A 301 21.88 8.33 -14.79
CA ARG A 301 21.10 7.13 -15.17
C ARG A 301 19.58 7.33 -15.28
N SER A 302 19.11 8.58 -15.35
CA SER A 302 17.68 8.86 -15.54
C SER A 302 17.24 8.53 -16.97
N ASP A 303 15.99 8.11 -17.11
CA ASP A 303 15.36 7.91 -18.41
C ASP A 303 14.59 9.17 -18.81
N LEU A 304 15.18 9.97 -19.70
CA LEU A 304 14.64 11.23 -20.21
C LEU A 304 14.11 11.08 -21.64
N VAL A 305 13.76 9.86 -22.06
CA VAL A 305 13.25 9.60 -23.42
C VAL A 305 12.04 10.50 -23.70
N LYS A 306 12.18 11.33 -24.75
CA LYS A 306 11.16 12.28 -25.19
C LYS A 306 10.68 13.26 -24.11
N ALA A 307 11.47 13.46 -23.05
CA ALA A 307 11.24 14.56 -22.11
C ALA A 307 11.47 15.90 -22.82
N ASN A 308 10.73 16.92 -22.40
CA ASN A 308 10.95 18.28 -22.88
C ASN A 308 11.81 19.05 -21.89
N LEU A 309 13.05 19.34 -22.24
CA LEU A 309 14.02 20.10 -21.46
C LEU A 309 14.27 21.50 -22.05
N SER A 310 13.48 21.92 -23.06
CA SER A 310 13.64 23.22 -23.72
C SER A 310 13.65 24.34 -22.69
N ARG A 311 14.61 25.26 -22.80
CA ARG A 311 14.78 26.39 -21.87
C ARG A 311 15.03 26.03 -20.41
N ALA A 312 15.19 24.75 -20.07
CA ALA A 312 15.59 24.36 -18.72
C ALA A 312 17.01 24.83 -18.42
N VAL A 313 17.33 25.02 -17.15
CA VAL A 313 18.66 25.41 -16.69
C VAL A 313 19.34 24.21 -16.06
N LEU A 314 20.22 23.55 -16.82
CA LEU A 314 21.02 22.39 -16.41
C LEU A 314 22.44 22.80 -16.01
N TYR A 315 22.65 24.05 -15.58
CA TYR A 315 23.98 24.53 -15.15
C TYR A 315 24.52 23.62 -14.03
N GLU A 316 25.72 23.06 -14.21
CA GLU A 316 26.35 22.09 -13.28
C GLU A 316 25.54 20.80 -13.01
N ALA A 317 24.52 20.49 -13.82
CA ALA A 317 23.73 19.27 -13.66
C ALA A 317 24.51 18.02 -14.07
N LYS A 318 24.24 16.89 -13.39
CA LYS A 318 24.89 15.61 -13.68
C LYS A 318 23.97 14.74 -14.52
N LEU A 319 24.31 14.50 -15.79
CA LEU A 319 23.54 13.63 -16.69
C LEU A 319 24.28 12.33 -17.03
N ALA A 320 25.31 11.96 -16.25
CA ALA A 320 26.11 10.79 -16.57
C ALA A 320 25.25 9.52 -16.70
N ASP A 321 25.48 8.74 -17.75
CA ASP A 321 24.73 7.52 -18.09
C ASP A 321 23.21 7.71 -18.36
N ALA A 322 22.69 8.96 -18.42
CA ALA A 322 21.28 9.23 -18.69
C ALA A 322 20.87 8.96 -20.14
N ASP A 323 19.59 8.70 -20.38
CA ASP A 323 19.07 8.38 -21.71
C ASP A 323 18.27 9.56 -22.30
N LEU A 324 18.84 10.23 -23.31
CA LEU A 324 18.26 11.44 -23.91
C LEU A 324 17.55 11.19 -25.25
N LYS A 325 17.19 9.92 -25.56
CA LYS A 325 16.58 9.61 -26.87
C LYS A 325 15.34 10.45 -27.13
N GLY A 326 15.43 11.32 -28.14
CA GLY A 326 14.34 12.19 -28.55
C GLY A 326 13.95 13.26 -27.51
N ALA A 327 14.75 13.47 -26.47
CA ALA A 327 14.56 14.56 -25.53
C ALA A 327 14.67 15.91 -26.26
N ARG A 328 13.75 16.84 -26.00
CA ARG A 328 13.78 18.15 -26.65
C ARG A 328 14.65 19.10 -25.84
N LEU A 329 15.80 19.49 -26.37
CA LEU A 329 16.68 20.50 -25.76
C LEU A 329 16.41 21.91 -26.30
N PHE A 330 15.87 22.04 -27.51
CA PHE A 330 15.59 23.32 -28.16
C PHE A 330 14.44 23.15 -29.15
N TYR A 331 13.91 24.28 -29.62
CA TYR A 331 12.98 24.33 -30.75
C TYR A 331 13.69 24.89 -31.99
N GLY A 332 13.07 24.75 -33.16
CA GLY A 332 13.61 25.25 -34.42
C GLY A 332 14.85 24.50 -34.92
N PRO A 333 15.49 25.01 -35.99
CA PRO A 333 16.73 24.46 -36.55
C PRO A 333 17.90 24.60 -35.58
N VAL A 334 18.83 23.63 -35.59
CA VAL A 334 19.96 23.57 -34.66
C VAL A 334 20.99 24.70 -34.90
N GLU A 335 21.05 25.23 -36.11
CA GLU A 335 22.01 26.27 -36.52
C GLU A 335 21.70 27.61 -35.85
N THR A 336 20.40 27.90 -35.71
CA THR A 336 19.84 29.14 -35.16
C THR A 336 19.42 29.01 -33.70
N ALA A 337 19.27 27.78 -33.20
CA ALA A 337 18.95 27.51 -31.80
C ALA A 337 19.97 28.14 -30.84
N SER A 338 19.45 28.88 -29.85
CA SER A 338 20.25 29.49 -28.79
C SER A 338 19.66 29.23 -27.40
N PRO A 339 20.48 29.22 -26.35
CA PRO A 339 20.02 29.02 -24.99
C PRO A 339 19.02 30.10 -24.57
N ARG A 340 18.16 29.75 -23.62
CA ARG A 340 17.24 30.66 -22.94
C ARG A 340 17.90 32.01 -22.63
N SER A 341 17.19 33.09 -23.00
CA SER A 341 17.49 34.44 -22.52
C SER A 341 16.62 34.80 -21.31
N LEU A 342 17.15 35.64 -20.42
CA LEU A 342 16.38 36.23 -19.31
C LEU A 342 15.53 37.43 -19.77
N THR A 343 15.91 38.07 -20.87
CA THR A 343 15.29 39.33 -21.34
C THR A 343 14.48 39.17 -22.61
N LEU A 344 14.78 38.15 -23.43
CA LEU A 344 14.15 37.95 -24.73
C LEU A 344 13.20 36.74 -24.70
N PRO A 345 12.00 36.85 -25.29
CA PRO A 345 11.08 35.72 -25.40
C PRO A 345 11.64 34.65 -26.34
N PRO A 346 11.21 33.38 -26.18
CA PRO A 346 11.61 32.30 -27.06
C PRO A 346 10.95 32.44 -28.44
N ASP A 347 11.73 32.25 -29.49
CA ASP A 347 11.22 32.05 -30.84
C ASP A 347 11.25 30.55 -31.17
N TYR A 348 10.07 29.93 -31.22
CA TYR A 348 9.93 28.50 -31.49
C TYR A 348 10.10 28.14 -32.97
N GLN A 349 10.04 29.12 -33.89
CA GLN A 349 10.23 28.88 -35.31
C GLN A 349 11.72 28.88 -35.65
N THR A 350 12.45 29.90 -35.20
CA THR A 350 13.90 30.00 -35.43
C THR A 350 14.72 29.26 -34.38
N GLY A 351 14.16 28.97 -33.21
CA GLY A 351 14.87 28.33 -32.11
C GLY A 351 15.66 29.29 -31.22
N ALA A 352 15.69 30.58 -31.54
CA ALA A 352 16.37 31.57 -30.72
C ALA A 352 15.74 31.63 -29.31
N HIS A 353 16.58 31.62 -28.27
CA HIS A 353 16.18 31.70 -26.86
C HIS A 353 15.27 30.57 -26.36
N SER A 354 15.17 29.49 -27.13
CA SER A 354 14.31 28.32 -26.85
C SER A 354 15.08 27.13 -26.27
N GLY A 355 16.41 27.18 -26.29
CA GLY A 355 17.27 26.08 -25.94
C GLY A 355 17.62 25.97 -24.45
N THR A 356 17.96 24.77 -24.01
CA THR A 356 18.43 24.46 -22.65
C THR A 356 19.79 25.11 -22.39
N VAL A 357 20.02 25.58 -21.16
CA VAL A 357 21.35 25.98 -20.70
C VAL A 357 22.09 24.76 -20.19
N VAL A 358 23.23 24.42 -20.81
CA VAL A 358 24.00 23.18 -20.54
C VAL A 358 25.45 23.47 -20.13
N GLU A 359 25.71 24.70 -19.68
CA GLU A 359 27.03 25.12 -19.21
C GLU A 359 27.46 24.31 -17.96
N LYS A 360 28.67 23.74 -18.01
CA LYS A 360 29.25 22.86 -16.97
C LYS A 360 28.44 21.61 -16.61
N ALA A 361 27.48 21.22 -17.44
CA ALA A 361 26.76 19.96 -17.26
C ALA A 361 27.65 18.77 -17.63
N ASP A 362 27.51 17.66 -16.90
CA ASP A 362 28.25 16.42 -17.18
C ASP A 362 27.41 15.48 -18.05
N PHE A 363 27.82 15.29 -19.31
CA PHE A 363 27.21 14.37 -20.27
C PHE A 363 27.94 13.03 -20.39
N SER A 364 28.83 12.70 -19.45
CA SER A 364 29.66 11.49 -19.50
C SER A 364 28.83 10.23 -19.73
N ARG A 365 29.09 9.52 -20.83
CA ARG A 365 28.38 8.27 -21.18
C ARG A 365 26.85 8.41 -21.35
N VAL A 366 26.35 9.61 -21.66
CA VAL A 366 24.94 9.78 -22.04
C VAL A 366 24.59 8.88 -23.23
N GLN A 367 23.42 8.26 -23.15
CA GLN A 367 22.95 7.27 -24.11
C GLN A 367 22.04 7.93 -25.15
N ARG A 368 22.15 7.47 -26.40
CA ARG A 368 21.23 7.78 -27.51
C ARG A 368 21.02 9.29 -27.77
N LEU A 369 22.11 10.05 -27.62
CA LEU A 369 22.18 11.45 -28.02
C LEU A 369 22.16 11.54 -29.57
N SER A 370 21.23 12.31 -30.12
CA SER A 370 21.17 12.57 -31.57
C SER A 370 22.29 13.50 -32.02
N ASP A 371 22.59 13.51 -33.33
CA ASP A 371 23.59 14.42 -33.91
C ASP A 371 23.25 15.90 -33.66
N GLU A 372 21.97 16.26 -33.75
CA GLU A 372 21.49 17.62 -33.47
C GLU A 372 21.62 17.99 -31.99
N GLN A 373 21.25 17.08 -31.07
CA GLN A 373 21.41 17.30 -29.64
C GLN A 373 22.91 17.44 -29.29
N ARG A 374 23.76 16.57 -29.85
CA ARG A 374 25.22 16.65 -29.68
C ARG A 374 25.75 17.99 -30.16
N TYR A 375 25.36 18.42 -31.36
CA TYR A 375 25.81 19.69 -31.93
C TYR A 375 25.40 20.88 -31.05
N TYR A 376 24.15 20.92 -30.59
CA TYR A 376 23.68 21.96 -29.68
C TYR A 376 24.46 21.99 -28.37
N CYS A 377 24.63 20.83 -27.71
CA CYS A 377 25.38 20.72 -26.46
C CYS A 377 26.85 21.12 -26.63
N CYS A 378 27.48 20.76 -27.75
CA CYS A 378 28.84 21.17 -28.07
C CYS A 378 28.96 22.69 -28.31
N CYS A 379 27.97 23.30 -28.96
CA CYS A 379 27.97 24.75 -29.21
C CYS A 379 27.84 25.57 -27.93
N TRP A 380 27.00 25.11 -26.99
CA TRP A 380 26.55 25.91 -25.85
C TRP A 380 26.93 25.36 -24.46
N GLY A 381 27.73 24.29 -24.40
CA GLY A 381 28.16 23.66 -23.15
C GLY A 381 29.37 24.31 -22.47
N GLY A 382 30.18 25.08 -23.19
CA GLY A 382 31.48 25.56 -22.70
C GLY A 382 32.53 24.45 -22.63
N GLU A 383 33.75 24.77 -22.17
CA GLU A 383 34.90 23.86 -22.26
C GLU A 383 34.71 22.56 -21.46
N GLN A 384 34.21 22.65 -20.23
CA GLN A 384 34.04 21.50 -19.34
C GLN A 384 33.02 20.49 -19.89
N THR A 385 31.83 20.96 -20.28
CA THR A 385 30.78 20.11 -20.85
C THR A 385 31.27 19.41 -22.12
N ARG A 386 31.99 20.13 -23.00
CA ARG A 386 32.51 19.57 -24.27
C ARG A 386 33.40 18.35 -24.09
N ASN A 387 34.16 18.28 -23.00
CA ASN A 387 35.04 17.15 -22.69
C ASN A 387 34.26 15.89 -22.25
N THR A 388 32.99 16.02 -21.87
CA THR A 388 32.16 14.91 -21.38
C THR A 388 31.20 14.36 -22.45
N ILE A 389 30.96 15.10 -23.53
CA ILE A 389 29.97 14.75 -24.55
C ILE A 389 30.38 13.49 -25.34
N PRO A 390 29.54 12.44 -25.38
CA PRO A 390 29.80 11.25 -26.19
C PRO A 390 29.89 11.57 -27.68
N GLY A 391 30.90 11.03 -28.34
CA GLY A 391 31.21 11.32 -29.75
C GLY A 391 32.03 12.59 -29.97
N GLY A 392 32.36 13.33 -28.90
CA GLY A 392 33.22 14.51 -28.95
C GLY A 392 32.59 15.72 -29.65
N CYS A 393 33.32 16.84 -29.60
CA CYS A 393 32.91 18.12 -30.18
C CYS A 393 33.88 18.63 -31.25
N GLU A 394 34.66 17.74 -31.87
CA GLU A 394 35.60 18.09 -32.93
C GLU A 394 34.87 18.67 -34.14
N GLY A 395 35.37 19.80 -34.66
CA GLY A 395 34.74 20.52 -35.78
C GLY A 395 33.49 21.34 -35.43
N ILE A 396 33.02 21.31 -34.19
CA ILE A 396 31.83 22.06 -33.75
C ILE A 396 32.25 23.34 -33.01
N PRO A 397 31.83 24.54 -33.44
CA PRO A 397 32.26 25.80 -32.84
C PRO A 397 31.79 25.91 -31.39
N ASN A 398 32.63 26.46 -30.50
CA ASN A 398 32.19 26.84 -29.15
C ASN A 398 31.64 28.27 -29.20
N LYS A 399 30.31 28.42 -29.15
CA LYS A 399 29.62 29.71 -29.18
C LYS A 399 29.56 30.39 -27.80
N LEU A 400 29.81 29.66 -26.72
CA LEU A 400 29.80 30.21 -25.35
C LEU A 400 31.10 30.96 -25.02
N GLY A 401 32.21 30.59 -25.67
CA GLY A 401 33.50 31.30 -25.60
C GLY A 401 34.21 31.26 -24.24
N ARG A 402 33.69 30.53 -23.26
CA ARG A 402 34.25 30.35 -21.91
C ARG A 402 34.09 28.92 -21.40
#